data_AF-A0A3B7LZX1-F1
#
_entry.id   AF-A0A3B7LZX1-F1
#
_cell.length_a   1.000
_cell.length_b   1.000
_cell.length_c   1.000
_cell.angle_alpha   90.00
_cell.angle_beta   90.00
_cell.angle_gamma   90.00
#
_symmetry.space_group_name_H-M   'P 1'
#
loop_
_entity.id
_entity.type
_entity.pdbx_description
1 polymer ?
#
loop_
_entity_poly.entity_id
_entity_poly.type
_entity_poly.pdbx_seq_one_letter_code
_entity_poly.pdbx_strand_id
1 'polypeptide(L)'
;MAFHHEVGGPFGLTAQQSDQLEQGLKALDAEFNQAVDVENDEFAQQYSAKFEQLTSGLGISEEEREMLISHLYFTEEFHDLVTYIVPAYYRAGGDREVYSDTYELMMGEMQLED
;
A
#
# COMPACT_ATOMS: atom_id res chain seq x y z
N MET A 1 10.98 15.69 3.31
CA MET A 1 11.91 15.51 2.17
C MET A 1 11.06 15.43 0.91
N ALA A 2 11.61 15.40 -0.31
CA ALA A 2 10.76 15.18 -1.49
C ALA A 2 10.41 13.69 -1.57
N PHE A 3 9.14 13.35 -1.83
CA PHE A 3 8.65 11.96 -1.91
C PHE A 3 9.51 11.07 -2.82
N HIS A 4 10.02 11.63 -3.92
CA HIS A 4 10.98 10.94 -4.79
C HIS A 4 12.23 10.43 -4.05
N HIS A 5 12.84 11.20 -3.15
CA HIS A 5 14.05 10.73 -2.45
C HIS A 5 13.75 9.71 -1.34
N GLU A 6 12.58 9.85 -0.73
CA GLU A 6 12.18 9.06 0.43
C GLU A 6 11.61 7.72 0.00
N VAL A 7 10.69 7.70 -0.96
CA VAL A 7 9.97 6.50 -1.40
C VAL A 7 10.42 6.07 -2.79
N GLY A 8 10.39 6.96 -3.79
CA GLY A 8 10.59 6.52 -5.18
C GLY A 8 12.01 6.08 -5.56
N GLY A 9 13.02 6.74 -5.01
CA GLY A 9 14.44 6.52 -5.30
C GLY A 9 14.93 5.11 -4.94
N PRO A 10 14.59 4.56 -3.76
CA PRO A 10 14.84 3.16 -3.42
C PRO A 10 14.37 2.13 -4.45
N PHE A 11 13.27 2.41 -5.16
CA PHE A 11 12.71 1.54 -6.22
C PHE A 11 13.17 1.93 -7.63
N GLY A 12 14.20 2.77 -7.75
CA GLY A 12 14.73 3.19 -9.06
C GLY A 12 13.77 4.05 -9.88
N LEU A 13 12.71 4.59 -9.27
CA LEU A 13 11.75 5.45 -9.97
C LEU A 13 12.39 6.79 -10.29
N THR A 14 12.06 7.34 -11.46
CA THR A 14 12.34 8.75 -11.76
C THR A 14 11.50 9.67 -10.87
N ALA A 15 11.85 10.95 -10.80
CA ALA A 15 11.04 11.95 -10.08
C ALA A 15 9.59 11.96 -10.60
N GLN A 16 9.39 11.91 -11.92
CA GLN A 16 8.05 11.87 -12.52
C GLN A 16 7.26 10.61 -12.13
N GLN A 17 7.90 9.44 -12.13
CA GLN A 17 7.25 8.19 -11.68
C GLN A 17 6.95 8.22 -10.19
N SER A 18 7.80 8.89 -9.41
CA SER A 18 7.59 9.08 -7.98
C SER A 18 6.38 9.98 -7.72
N ASP A 19 6.23 11.07 -8.47
CA ASP A 19 5.05 11.94 -8.39
C ASP A 19 3.76 11.18 -8.77
N GLN A 20 3.85 10.29 -9.77
CA GLN A 20 2.73 9.41 -10.16
C GLN A 20 2.38 8.41 -9.07
N LEU A 21 3.38 7.80 -8.43
CA LEU A 21 3.18 6.92 -7.29
C LEU A 21 2.49 7.67 -6.14
N GLU A 22 3.02 8.83 -5.75
CA GLU A 22 2.49 9.65 -4.66
C GLU A 22 1.01 10.00 -4.89
N GLN A 23 0.69 10.49 -6.10
CA GLN A 23 -0.68 10.84 -6.46
C GLN A 23 -1.60 9.61 -6.46
N GLY A 24 -1.11 8.47 -6.96
CA GLY A 24 -1.86 7.22 -6.95
C GLY A 24 -2.14 6.70 -5.54
N LEU A 25 -1.15 6.77 -4.64
CA LEU A 25 -1.31 6.40 -3.22
C LEU A 25 -2.32 7.33 -2.53
N LYS A 26 -2.23 8.64 -2.75
CA LYS A 26 -3.21 9.61 -2.23
C LYS A 26 -4.61 9.39 -2.75
N ALA A 27 -4.75 8.96 -4.01
CA ALA A 27 -6.04 8.63 -4.59
C ALA A 27 -6.63 7.35 -3.97
N LEU A 28 -5.81 6.33 -3.70
CA LEU A 28 -6.23 5.13 -2.99
C LEU A 28 -6.68 5.45 -1.56
N ASP A 29 -5.90 6.23 -0.84
CA ASP A 29 -6.25 6.69 0.51
C ASP A 29 -7.60 7.42 0.53
N ALA A 30 -7.80 8.36 -0.38
CA ALA A 30 -9.06 9.09 -0.52
C ALA A 30 -10.23 8.16 -0.91
N GLU A 31 -10.00 7.16 -1.77
CA GLU A 31 -11.01 6.20 -2.18
C GLU A 31 -11.48 5.34 -1.02
N PHE A 32 -10.55 4.80 -0.22
CA PHE A 32 -10.88 3.99 0.95
C PHE A 32 -11.68 4.81 1.98
N ASN A 33 -11.24 6.03 2.27
CA ASN A 33 -11.91 6.92 3.21
C ASN A 33 -13.32 7.38 2.76
N GLN A 34 -13.62 7.32 1.46
CA GLN A 34 -14.93 7.68 0.89
C GLN A 34 -15.84 6.46 0.68
N ALA A 35 -15.30 5.25 0.77
CA ALA A 35 -16.06 4.03 0.57
C ALA A 35 -17.04 3.79 1.73
N VAL A 36 -18.26 3.39 1.38
CA VAL A 36 -19.34 3.15 2.36
C VAL A 36 -19.24 1.75 2.97
N ASP A 37 -18.65 0.80 2.24
CA ASP A 37 -18.57 -0.61 2.62
C ASP A 37 -17.19 -1.18 2.23
N VAL A 38 -16.17 -0.85 3.03
CA VAL A 38 -14.80 -1.33 2.85
C VAL A 38 -14.63 -2.81 3.20
N GLU A 39 -15.62 -3.40 3.87
CA GLU A 39 -15.67 -4.82 4.17
C GLU A 39 -16.24 -5.65 3.01
N ASN A 40 -16.67 -5.01 1.94
CA ASN A 40 -17.16 -5.73 0.78
C ASN A 40 -16.01 -6.45 0.04
N ASP A 41 -16.19 -7.73 -0.28
CA ASP A 41 -15.19 -8.50 -1.04
C ASP A 41 -14.95 -7.91 -2.44
N GLU A 42 -15.99 -7.37 -3.10
CA GLU A 42 -15.87 -6.71 -4.40
C GLU A 42 -15.04 -5.42 -4.29
N PHE A 43 -15.28 -4.64 -3.23
CA PHE A 43 -14.47 -3.46 -2.96
C PHE A 43 -13.00 -3.84 -2.74
N ALA A 44 -12.73 -4.83 -1.89
CA ALA A 44 -11.39 -5.31 -1.60
C ALA A 44 -10.65 -5.78 -2.87
N GLN A 45 -11.32 -6.53 -3.75
CA GLN A 45 -10.77 -6.95 -5.03
C GLN A 45 -10.42 -5.77 -5.94
N GLN A 46 -11.33 -4.81 -6.09
CA GLN A 46 -11.11 -3.64 -6.94
C GLN A 46 -9.99 -2.74 -6.38
N TYR A 47 -10.01 -2.51 -5.07
CA TYR A 47 -9.04 -1.67 -4.37
C TYR A 47 -7.63 -2.26 -4.45
N SER A 48 -7.48 -3.55 -4.13
CA SER A 48 -6.21 -4.27 -4.25
C SER A 48 -5.67 -4.25 -5.68
N ALA A 49 -6.54 -4.52 -6.66
CA ALA A 49 -6.14 -4.49 -8.07
C ALA A 49 -5.64 -3.11 -8.52
N LYS A 50 -6.21 -2.00 -8.00
CA LYS A 50 -5.73 -0.65 -8.32
C LYS A 50 -4.32 -0.40 -7.79
N PHE A 51 -4.01 -0.84 -6.58
CA PHE A 51 -2.65 -0.75 -6.03
C PHE A 51 -1.64 -1.56 -6.85
N GLU A 52 -1.98 -2.80 -7.20
CA GLU A 52 -1.14 -3.66 -8.03
C GLU A 52 -0.92 -3.08 -9.44
N GLN A 53 -1.97 -2.49 -10.04
CA GLN A 53 -1.88 -1.82 -11.34
C GLN A 53 -1.03 -0.56 -11.29
N LEU A 54 -1.16 0.25 -10.22
CA LEU A 54 -0.34 1.44 -10.00
C LEU A 54 1.15 1.07 -9.93
N THR A 55 1.48 0.11 -9.07
CA THR A 55 2.87 -0.29 -8.83
C THR A 55 3.48 -0.98 -10.06
N SER A 56 2.78 -1.95 -10.65
CA SER A 56 3.24 -2.61 -11.88
C SER A 56 3.38 -1.66 -13.07
N GLY A 57 2.46 -0.70 -13.22
CA GLY A 57 2.53 0.32 -14.26
C GLY A 57 3.74 1.24 -14.16
N LEU A 58 4.31 1.38 -12.95
CA LEU A 58 5.53 2.15 -12.69
C LEU A 58 6.80 1.30 -12.78
N GLY A 59 6.68 -0.01 -13.03
CA GLY A 59 7.80 -0.93 -13.14
C GLY A 59 8.20 -1.60 -11.83
N ILE A 60 7.40 -1.46 -10.76
CA ILE A 60 7.64 -2.12 -9.47
C ILE A 60 7.18 -3.57 -9.59
N SER A 61 8.12 -4.49 -9.45
CA SER A 61 7.87 -5.93 -9.46
C SER A 61 7.08 -6.39 -8.24
N GLU A 62 6.55 -7.62 -8.29
CA GLU A 62 5.83 -8.21 -7.15
C GLU A 62 6.73 -8.35 -5.91
N GLU A 63 7.99 -8.76 -6.10
CA GLU A 63 9.00 -8.84 -5.03
C GLU A 63 9.29 -7.46 -4.40
N GLU A 64 9.28 -6.40 -5.21
CA GLU A 64 9.50 -5.03 -4.72
C GLU A 64 8.26 -4.43 -4.03
N ARG A 65 7.06 -4.95 -4.27
CA ARG A 65 5.84 -4.43 -3.64
C ARG A 65 5.82 -4.66 -2.14
N GLU A 66 6.32 -5.79 -1.67
CA GLU A 66 6.43 -6.05 -0.22
C GLU A 66 7.37 -5.02 0.43
N MET A 67 8.53 -4.77 -0.19
CA MET A 67 9.46 -3.73 0.28
C MET A 67 8.82 -2.34 0.24
N LEU A 68 8.02 -2.03 -0.79
CA LEU A 68 7.28 -0.77 -0.87
C LEU A 68 6.24 -0.65 0.24
N ILE A 69 5.45 -1.70 0.48
CA ILE A 69 4.45 -1.72 1.56
C ILE A 69 5.10 -1.51 2.92
N SER A 70 6.21 -2.20 3.19
CA SER A 70 6.97 -2.03 4.43
C SER A 70 7.50 -0.59 4.57
N HIS A 71 8.07 -0.03 3.50
CA HIS A 71 8.60 1.33 3.52
C HIS A 71 7.52 2.40 3.70
N LEU A 72 6.37 2.23 3.05
CA LEU A 72 5.20 3.10 3.21
C LEU A 72 4.63 3.03 4.63
N TYR A 73 4.67 1.86 5.27
CA TYR A 73 4.19 1.68 6.64
C TYR A 73 4.95 2.56 7.64
N PHE A 74 6.26 2.74 7.42
CA PHE A 74 7.11 3.61 8.24
C PHE A 74 7.12 5.07 7.77
N THR A 75 6.38 5.41 6.71
CA THR A 75 6.22 6.78 6.24
C THR A 75 4.94 7.36 6.83
N GLU A 76 5.05 8.36 7.73
CA GLU A 76 3.92 8.90 8.50
C GLU A 76 2.69 9.26 7.64
N GLU A 77 2.91 9.83 6.44
CA GLU A 77 1.84 10.21 5.52
C GLU A 77 1.05 9.01 4.94
N PHE A 78 1.66 7.82 4.85
CA PHE A 78 1.09 6.63 4.21
C PHE A 78 0.91 5.45 5.15
N HIS A 79 1.17 5.62 6.45
CA HIS A 79 1.00 4.58 7.45
C HIS A 79 -0.42 3.99 7.41
N ASP A 80 -1.43 4.86 7.55
CA ASP A 80 -2.84 4.47 7.52
C ASP A 80 -3.22 3.77 6.21
N LEU A 81 -2.71 4.26 5.08
CA LEU A 81 -2.96 3.66 3.77
C LEU A 81 -2.51 2.19 3.72
N VAL A 82 -1.36 1.85 4.33
CA VAL A 82 -0.89 0.45 4.38
C VAL A 82 -1.82 -0.42 5.22
N THR A 83 -2.35 0.11 6.31
CA THR A 83 -3.38 -0.59 7.13
C THR A 83 -4.67 -0.86 6.35
N TYR A 84 -4.89 -0.20 5.21
CA TYR A 84 -6.02 -0.45 4.31
C TYR A 84 -5.66 -1.44 3.20
N ILE A 85 -4.50 -1.25 2.57
CA ILE A 85 -4.06 -2.05 1.42
C ILE A 85 -3.88 -3.52 1.79
N VAL A 86 -3.17 -3.81 2.89
CA VAL A 86 -2.83 -5.20 3.24
C VAL A 86 -4.08 -6.03 3.60
N PRO A 87 -5.01 -5.55 4.45
CA PRO A 87 -6.26 -6.29 4.70
C PRO A 87 -7.14 -6.43 3.46
N ALA A 88 -7.20 -5.41 2.59
CA ALA A 88 -7.94 -5.50 1.34
C ALA A 88 -7.35 -6.57 0.40
N TYR A 89 -6.02 -6.64 0.28
CA TYR A 89 -5.33 -7.68 -0.49
C TYR A 89 -5.66 -9.09 0.02
N TYR A 90 -5.62 -9.31 1.34
CA TYR A 90 -5.97 -10.61 1.92
C TYR A 90 -7.46 -10.95 1.79
N ARG A 91 -8.36 -9.96 1.94
CA ARG A 91 -9.80 -10.17 1.73
C ARG A 91 -10.11 -10.49 0.27
N ALA A 92 -9.38 -9.90 -0.67
CA ALA A 92 -9.48 -10.19 -2.09
C ALA A 92 -9.03 -11.61 -2.48
N GLY A 93 -8.47 -12.37 -1.53
CA GLY A 93 -7.93 -13.71 -1.77
C GLY A 93 -6.45 -13.73 -2.15
N GLY A 94 -5.74 -12.63 -1.92
CA GLY A 94 -4.29 -12.55 -2.07
C GLY A 94 -3.53 -13.52 -1.16
N ASP A 95 -2.30 -13.85 -1.54
CA ASP A 95 -1.47 -14.79 -0.80
C ASP A 95 -1.01 -14.18 0.53
N ARG A 96 -1.32 -14.85 1.64
CA ARG A 96 -1.03 -14.32 2.98
C ARG A 96 0.47 -14.15 3.24
N GLU A 97 1.32 -14.87 2.51
CA GLU A 97 2.76 -14.77 2.62
C GLU A 97 3.35 -13.49 2.01
N VAL A 98 2.65 -12.80 1.10
CA VAL A 98 3.21 -11.68 0.31
C VAL A 98 3.46 -10.41 1.14
N TYR A 99 2.65 -10.16 2.17
CA TYR A 99 2.80 -9.01 3.07
C TYR A 99 2.86 -9.43 4.54
N SER A 100 3.21 -10.69 4.82
CA SER A 100 3.12 -11.28 6.15
C SER A 100 3.91 -10.49 7.18
N ASP A 101 5.14 -10.09 6.86
CA ASP A 101 6.01 -9.32 7.75
C ASP A 101 5.36 -7.99 8.18
N THR A 102 4.80 -7.24 7.21
CA THR A 102 4.14 -5.96 7.51
C THR A 102 2.85 -6.19 8.28
N TYR A 103 2.10 -7.25 7.95
CA TYR A 103 0.88 -7.62 8.67
C TYR A 103 1.13 -7.99 10.13
N GLU A 104 2.18 -8.77 10.40
CA GLU A 104 2.56 -9.12 11.77
C GLU A 104 2.95 -7.89 12.59
N LEU A 105 3.66 -6.93 11.99
CA LEU A 105 3.97 -5.65 12.63
C LEU A 105 2.70 -4.87 13.01
N MET A 106 1.76 -4.70 12.07
CA MET A 106 0.47 -4.04 12.31
C MET A 106 -0.30 -4.70 13.47
N MET A 107 -0.38 -6.04 13.46
CA MET A 107 -1.07 -6.78 14.51
C MET A 107 -0.36 -6.70 15.87
N GLY A 108 0.96 -6.58 15.87
CA GLY A 108 1.76 -6.38 17.07
C GLY A 108 1.54 -5.01 17.70
N GLU A 109 1.48 -3.95 16.88
CA GLU A 109 1.21 -2.58 17.35
C GLU A 109 -0.20 -2.44 17.93
N MET A 110 -1.23 -3.00 17.27
CA MET A 110 -2.60 -3.00 17.80
C MET A 110 -2.72 -3.71 19.17
N GLN A 111 -1.93 -4.74 19.44
CA GLN A 111 -1.93 -5.45 20.73
C GLN A 111 -1.22 -4.68 21.86
N LEU A 112 -0.40 -3.69 21.53
CA LEU A 112 0.34 -2.86 22.50
C LEU A 112 -0.43 -1.60 22.89
N GLU A 113 -1.50 -1.27 22.17
CA GLU A 113 -2.37 -0.10 22.42
C GLU A 113 -3.55 -0.40 23.38
N ASP A 114 -3.68 -1.65 23.85
CA ASP A 114 -4.62 -2.11 24.90
C ASP A 114 -4.03 -2.01 26.33
#